data_AF-A0A2G3PNI5-F1
#
_entry.id   AF-A0A2G3PNI5-F1
#
_cell.length_a   1.000
_cell.length_b   1.000
_cell.length_c   1.000
_cell.angle_alpha   90.00
_cell.angle_beta   90.00
_cell.angle_gamma   90.00
#
_symmetry.space_group_name_H-M   'P 1'
#
loop_
_entity.id
_entity.type
_entity.pdbx_description
1 polymer ?
#
loop_
_entity_poly.entity_id
_entity_poly.type
_entity_poly.pdbx_seq_one_letter_code
_entity_poly.pdbx_strand_id
1 'polypeptide(L)'
;MDPHEAQPRAQVLTASWTTRRGVQIVTSDLPDAWTNTLLRLGRDLRVRHYGGSIEQIDWAAEYEAGTGGVLLRTAVTVAGRERHGLGMSGAVPQIDDDEESITAAVADLVQDQVARAHVAWPWGDWGGFMSPRLEDSVAVWLDNGRRIAIGAL
;
A
#
# COMPACT_ATOMS: atom_id res chain seq x y z
N MET A 1 -15.15 19.20 28.85
CA MET A 1 -15.06 19.16 27.38
C MET A 1 -13.60 19.35 27.06
N ASP A 2 -12.92 18.27 26.67
CA ASP A 2 -11.50 18.34 26.33
C ASP A 2 -11.31 18.97 24.96
N PRO A 3 -10.49 20.04 24.83
CA PRO A 3 -10.13 20.63 23.56
C PRO A 3 -8.95 19.87 22.93
N HIS A 4 -9.09 18.55 22.78
CA HIS A 4 -8.29 17.81 21.80
C HIS A 4 -8.98 17.88 20.43
N GLU A 5 -9.16 19.11 19.92
CA GLU A 5 -9.11 19.31 18.47
C GLU A 5 -7.73 18.84 18.03
N ALA A 6 -7.67 17.61 17.52
CA ALA A 6 -6.49 17.16 16.79
C ALA A 6 -6.31 18.13 15.62
N GLN A 7 -5.26 18.96 15.70
CA GLN A 7 -4.85 19.78 14.56
C GLN A 7 -4.79 18.86 13.34
N PRO A 8 -5.34 19.25 12.19
CA PRO A 8 -5.31 18.41 11.00
C PRO A 8 -3.84 18.10 10.70
N ARG A 9 -3.46 16.84 10.91
CA ARG A 9 -2.10 16.38 10.66
C ARG A 9 -1.79 16.66 9.20
N ALA A 10 -0.68 17.35 8.94
CA ALA A 10 -0.31 17.70 7.58
C ALA A 10 -0.20 16.42 6.75
N GLN A 11 -0.93 16.37 5.64
CA GLN A 11 -0.89 15.23 4.74
C GLN A 11 0.37 15.32 3.88
N VAL A 12 1.33 14.44 4.18
CA VAL A 12 2.70 14.43 3.63
C VAL A 12 2.84 13.51 2.43
N LEU A 13 1.81 12.74 2.10
CA LEU A 13 1.71 11.93 0.90
C LEU A 13 0.27 11.89 0.43
N THR A 14 0.08 12.12 -0.86
CA THR A 14 -1.15 11.82 -1.58
C THR A 14 -0.78 11.14 -2.88
N ALA A 15 -1.24 9.92 -3.09
CA ALA A 15 -1.03 9.20 -4.33
C ALA A 15 -2.24 8.34 -4.67
N SER A 16 -2.39 8.00 -5.95
CA SER A 16 -3.33 6.98 -6.38
C SER A 16 -2.71 6.10 -7.44
N TRP A 17 -3.28 4.92 -7.65
CA TRP A 17 -2.94 4.03 -8.74
C TRP A 17 -4.22 3.59 -9.43
N THR A 18 -4.17 3.44 -10.75
CA THR A 18 -5.23 2.82 -11.55
C THR A 18 -4.61 1.92 -12.60
N THR A 19 -5.34 0.89 -13.04
CA THR A 19 -4.95 -0.01 -14.14
C THR A 19 -4.44 0.76 -15.37
N ARG A 20 -5.13 1.86 -15.73
CA ARG A 20 -4.83 2.65 -16.94
C ARG A 20 -3.61 3.55 -16.81
N ARG A 21 -3.33 4.10 -15.62
CA ARG A 21 -2.30 5.13 -15.43
C ARG A 21 -1.09 4.64 -14.65
N GLY A 22 -1.20 3.53 -13.92
CA GLY A 22 -0.23 3.19 -12.86
C GLY A 22 -0.33 4.21 -11.72
N VAL A 23 0.76 4.33 -10.95
CA VAL A 23 0.86 5.28 -9.84
C VAL A 23 0.92 6.71 -10.36
N GLN A 24 0.16 7.58 -9.70
CA GLN A 24 0.20 9.03 -9.81
C GLN A 24 0.45 9.59 -8.40
N ILE A 25 1.66 10.09 -8.15
CA ILE A 25 1.92 10.90 -6.94
C ILE A 25 1.31 12.28 -7.18
N VAL A 26 0.47 12.74 -6.26
CA VAL A 26 -0.19 14.06 -6.31
C VAL A 26 0.60 15.05 -5.45
N THR A 27 0.96 14.65 -4.23
CA THR A 27 1.88 15.38 -3.34
C THR A 27 2.76 14.39 -2.59
N SER A 28 4.01 14.77 -2.31
CA SER A 28 4.82 14.08 -1.31
C SER A 28 5.88 15.02 -0.73
N ASP A 29 5.91 15.09 0.59
CA ASP A 29 6.96 15.74 1.39
C ASP A 29 7.84 14.70 2.12
N LEU A 30 7.69 13.41 1.75
CA LEU A 30 8.45 12.28 2.30
C LEU A 30 9.73 12.02 1.49
N PRO A 31 10.73 11.33 2.06
CA PRO A 31 11.94 10.92 1.33
C PRO A 31 11.63 10.05 0.09
N ASP A 32 12.49 10.14 -0.94
CA ASP A 32 12.30 9.49 -2.25
C ASP A 32 11.94 7.99 -2.16
N ALA A 33 12.49 7.26 -1.18
CA ALA A 33 12.21 5.85 -0.90
C ALA A 33 10.69 5.53 -0.80
N TRP A 34 9.88 6.47 -0.30
CA TRP A 34 8.43 6.34 -0.22
C TRP A 34 7.76 6.39 -1.60
N THR A 35 8.18 7.30 -2.46
CA THR A 35 7.64 7.41 -3.82
C THR A 35 8.16 6.28 -4.72
N ASN A 36 9.43 5.87 -4.55
CA ASN A 36 10.01 4.70 -5.19
C ASN A 36 9.25 3.43 -4.82
N THR A 37 8.99 3.21 -3.52
CA THR A 37 8.17 2.10 -3.01
C THR A 37 6.84 2.01 -3.74
N LEU A 38 6.08 3.12 -3.81
CA LEU A 38 4.81 3.14 -4.51
C LEU A 38 4.98 2.81 -6.00
N LEU A 39 5.94 3.43 -6.69
CA LEU A 39 6.21 3.20 -8.10
C LEU A 39 6.63 1.74 -8.38
N ARG A 40 7.39 1.13 -7.47
CA ARG A 40 7.86 -0.27 -7.51
C ARG A 40 6.71 -1.24 -7.32
N LEU A 41 5.93 -1.10 -6.25
CA LEU A 41 4.70 -1.86 -6.01
C LEU A 41 3.69 -1.68 -7.16
N GLY A 42 3.61 -0.48 -7.72
CA GLY A 42 2.80 -0.11 -8.87
C GLY A 42 3.12 -0.84 -10.17
N ARG A 43 4.31 -1.46 -10.28
CA ARG A 43 4.66 -2.37 -11.39
C ARG A 43 3.91 -3.68 -11.22
N ASP A 44 4.08 -4.36 -10.09
CA ASP A 44 3.40 -5.62 -9.79
C ASP A 44 1.88 -5.51 -9.88
N LEU A 45 1.32 -4.42 -9.32
CA LEU A 45 -0.11 -4.14 -9.39
C LEU A 45 -0.65 -4.12 -10.83
N ARG A 46 0.16 -3.74 -11.84
CA ARG A 46 -0.22 -3.76 -13.26
C ARG A 46 -0.08 -5.14 -13.92
N VAL A 47 0.72 -6.05 -13.36
CA VAL A 47 1.11 -7.26 -14.10
C VAL A 47 0.01 -8.30 -14.08
N ARG A 48 -0.71 -8.48 -12.96
CA ARG A 48 -1.88 -9.37 -12.87
C ARG A 48 -2.91 -8.85 -11.86
N HIS A 49 -4.19 -8.94 -12.22
CA HIS A 49 -5.34 -8.57 -11.37
C HIS A 49 -6.25 -9.80 -11.23
N TYR A 50 -6.53 -10.32 -10.02
CA TYR A 50 -7.61 -11.31 -9.85
C TYR A 50 -8.93 -10.69 -10.33
N GLY A 51 -9.67 -11.43 -11.17
CA GLY A 51 -11.01 -11.04 -11.64
C GLY A 51 -11.08 -9.70 -12.37
N GLY A 52 -9.95 -9.10 -12.77
CA GLY A 52 -9.92 -7.74 -13.36
C GLY A 52 -10.50 -6.65 -12.44
N SER A 53 -10.52 -6.88 -11.14
CA SER A 53 -11.53 -6.30 -10.25
C SER A 53 -11.12 -5.04 -9.48
N ILE A 54 -9.82 -4.78 -9.25
CA ILE A 54 -9.37 -3.53 -8.64
C ILE A 54 -9.27 -2.44 -9.71
N GLU A 55 -10.02 -1.35 -9.54
CA GLU A 55 -10.01 -0.19 -10.45
C GLU A 55 -9.01 0.88 -10.01
N GLN A 56 -8.96 1.13 -8.70
CA GLN A 56 -8.20 2.21 -8.09
C GLN A 56 -7.69 1.82 -6.71
N ILE A 57 -6.47 2.24 -6.38
CA ILE A 57 -5.92 2.24 -5.03
C ILE A 57 -5.54 3.69 -4.70
N ASP A 58 -5.87 4.16 -3.50
CA ASP A 58 -5.49 5.49 -3.03
C ASP A 58 -4.65 5.37 -1.77
N TRP A 59 -3.60 6.20 -1.68
CA TRP A 59 -2.73 6.32 -0.52
C TRP A 59 -2.74 7.75 0.02
N ALA A 60 -2.86 7.87 1.33
CA ALA A 60 -2.70 9.10 2.07
C ALA A 60 -1.80 8.84 3.28
N ALA A 61 -0.82 9.71 3.55
CA ALA A 61 0.00 9.58 4.76
C ALA A 61 0.12 10.89 5.53
N GLU A 62 0.25 10.75 6.84
CA GLU A 62 0.43 11.81 7.84
C GLU A 62 1.66 11.48 8.69
N TYR A 63 2.38 12.48 9.20
CA TYR A 63 3.37 12.23 10.26
C TYR A 63 2.67 11.77 11.55
N GLU A 64 3.21 10.73 12.20
CA GLU A 64 2.82 10.35 13.54
C GLU A 64 3.55 11.23 14.57
N ALA A 65 2.76 11.87 15.43
CA ALA A 65 3.27 12.86 16.37
C ALA A 65 4.16 12.23 17.45
N GLY A 66 5.43 12.65 17.49
CA GLY A 66 6.37 12.29 18.56
C GLY A 66 7.09 10.95 18.41
N THR A 67 6.83 10.19 17.33
CA THR A 67 7.49 8.89 17.08
C THR A 67 8.49 8.92 15.92
N GLY A 68 8.27 9.77 14.91
CA GLY A 68 9.00 9.69 13.62
C GLY A 68 8.35 8.73 12.62
N GLY A 69 7.27 8.05 13.04
CA GLY A 69 6.47 7.17 12.20
C GLY A 69 5.69 7.93 11.12
N VAL A 70 5.34 7.22 10.05
CA VAL A 70 4.45 7.71 9.00
C VAL A 70 3.17 6.88 9.01
N LEU A 71 2.05 7.50 9.37
CA LEU A 71 0.75 6.86 9.39
C LEU A 71 0.19 6.77 7.96
N LEU A 72 0.57 5.70 7.25
CA LEU A 72 0.01 5.40 5.93
C LEU A 72 -1.42 4.84 6.05
N ARG A 73 -2.30 5.37 5.21
CA ARG A 73 -3.65 4.88 4.97
C ARG A 73 -3.84 4.54 3.51
N THR A 74 -4.62 3.50 3.24
CA THR A 74 -4.90 2.98 1.89
C THR A 74 -6.38 2.70 1.72
N ALA A 75 -6.92 2.97 0.53
CA ALA A 75 -8.25 2.52 0.12
C ALA A 75 -8.13 1.73 -1.18
N VAL A 76 -8.85 0.62 -1.28
CA VAL A 76 -8.92 -0.22 -2.48
C VAL A 76 -10.35 -0.13 -3.02
N THR A 77 -10.48 0.32 -4.26
CA THR A 77 -11.78 0.43 -4.96
C THR A 77 -11.91 -0.70 -5.96
N VAL A 78 -13.02 -1.44 -5.87
CA VAL A 78 -13.30 -2.64 -6.66
C VAL A 78 -14.49 -2.39 -7.58
N ALA A 79 -14.35 -2.79 -8.85
CA ALA A 79 -15.35 -2.64 -9.89
C ALA A 79 -16.72 -3.17 -9.45
N GLY A 80 -17.75 -2.33 -9.59
CA GLY A 80 -19.12 -2.68 -9.20
C GLY A 80 -19.38 -2.83 -7.70
N ARG A 81 -18.44 -2.42 -6.83
CA ARG A 81 -18.61 -2.36 -5.36
C ARG A 81 -18.58 -0.92 -4.88
N GLU A 82 -19.17 -0.67 -3.71
CA GLU A 82 -19.05 0.62 -3.04
C GLU A 82 -17.61 0.85 -2.58
N ARG A 83 -17.13 2.10 -2.67
CA ARG A 83 -15.77 2.45 -2.26
C ARG A 83 -15.67 2.44 -0.73
N HIS A 84 -14.90 1.50 -0.20
CA HIS A 84 -14.55 1.51 1.22
C HIS A 84 -13.60 2.68 1.56
N GLY A 85 -13.69 3.17 2.80
CA GLY A 85 -12.84 4.26 3.29
C GLY A 85 -11.37 3.85 3.45
N LEU A 86 -10.52 4.86 3.70
CA LEU A 86 -9.09 4.68 3.97
C LEU A 86 -8.86 3.84 5.24
N GLY A 87 -8.43 2.59 5.08
CA GLY A 87 -7.93 1.74 6.17
C GLY A 87 -6.49 2.09 6.54
N MET A 88 -6.11 1.82 7.79
CA MET A 88 -4.76 2.09 8.30
C MET A 88 -3.88 0.85 8.25
N SER A 89 -2.57 1.05 8.14
CA SER A 89 -1.57 -0.02 8.26
C SER A 89 -1.60 -0.70 9.64
N GLY A 90 -1.31 -2.00 9.67
CA GLY A 90 -0.95 -2.70 10.91
C GLY A 90 0.47 -2.39 11.38
N ALA A 91 1.35 -1.96 10.47
CA ALA A 91 2.73 -1.56 10.73
C ALA A 91 2.94 -0.06 10.49
N VAL A 92 3.61 0.65 11.41
CA VAL A 92 3.95 2.07 11.27
C VAL A 92 5.45 2.18 10.94
N PRO A 93 5.84 2.16 9.64
CA PRO A 93 7.23 2.40 9.25
C PRO A 93 7.65 3.82 9.61
N GLN A 94 8.95 3.99 9.85
CA GLN A 94 9.57 5.28 10.15
C GLN A 94 9.79 6.11 8.88
N ILE A 95 9.93 7.43 9.05
CA ILE A 95 10.20 8.35 7.94
C ILE A 95 11.48 7.98 7.17
N ASP A 96 12.50 7.48 7.88
CA ASP A 96 13.85 7.18 7.42
C ASP A 96 14.17 5.67 7.35
N ASP A 97 13.15 4.80 7.41
CA ASP A 97 13.30 3.39 7.08
C ASP A 97 13.84 3.21 5.64
N ASP A 98 14.50 2.09 5.38
CA ASP A 98 14.99 1.75 4.03
C ASP A 98 13.84 1.40 3.06
N GLU A 99 14.10 1.50 1.76
CA GLU A 99 13.08 1.26 0.72
C GLU A 99 12.49 -0.17 0.77
N GLU A 100 13.24 -1.18 1.20
CA GLU A 100 12.73 -2.56 1.29
C GLU A 100 11.79 -2.70 2.52
N SER A 101 12.17 -2.13 3.66
CA SER A 101 11.32 -2.06 4.86
C SER A 101 10.02 -1.29 4.60
N ILE A 102 10.09 -0.12 3.95
CA ILE A 102 8.92 0.65 3.53
C ILE A 102 8.09 -0.15 2.51
N THR A 103 8.72 -0.78 1.52
CA THR A 103 8.03 -1.61 0.51
C THR A 103 7.26 -2.78 1.12
N ALA A 104 7.85 -3.51 2.08
CA ALA A 104 7.16 -4.59 2.77
C ALA A 104 5.94 -4.08 3.55
N ALA A 105 6.05 -2.97 4.29
CA ALA A 105 4.95 -2.39 5.06
C ALA A 105 3.81 -1.83 4.18
N VAL A 106 4.13 -1.13 3.09
CA VAL A 106 3.12 -0.60 2.15
C VAL A 106 2.42 -1.74 1.41
N ALA A 107 3.16 -2.78 1.02
CA ALA A 107 2.60 -3.98 0.40
C ALA A 107 1.63 -4.72 1.33
N ASP A 108 1.97 -4.83 2.62
CA ASP A 108 1.13 -5.47 3.65
C ASP A 108 -0.22 -4.75 3.79
N LEU A 109 -0.19 -3.43 3.97
CA LEU A 109 -1.41 -2.62 4.00
C LEU A 109 -2.23 -2.76 2.71
N VAL A 110 -1.62 -2.80 1.53
CA VAL A 110 -2.36 -3.00 0.27
C VAL A 110 -3.05 -4.37 0.25
N GLN A 111 -2.38 -5.45 0.68
CA GLN A 111 -3.02 -6.77 0.81
C GLN A 111 -4.16 -6.77 1.84
N ASP A 112 -3.96 -6.10 2.97
CA ASP A 112 -4.96 -5.99 4.03
C ASP A 112 -6.25 -5.29 3.53
N GLN A 113 -6.10 -4.23 2.73
CA GLN A 113 -7.25 -3.55 2.10
C GLN A 113 -7.89 -4.36 0.95
N VAL A 114 -7.11 -5.12 0.19
CA VAL A 114 -7.63 -6.07 -0.82
C VAL A 114 -8.48 -7.15 -0.15
N ALA A 115 -7.99 -7.73 0.96
CA ALA A 115 -8.71 -8.74 1.74
C ALA A 115 -10.00 -8.16 2.35
N ARG A 116 -9.95 -6.95 2.93
CA ARG A 116 -11.13 -6.22 3.44
C ARG A 116 -12.15 -5.91 2.35
N ALA A 117 -11.71 -5.64 1.12
CA ALA A 117 -12.59 -5.47 -0.02
C ALA A 117 -13.18 -6.79 -0.56
N HIS A 118 -12.90 -7.93 0.09
CA HIS A 118 -13.32 -9.29 -0.31
C HIS A 118 -12.91 -9.65 -1.75
N VAL A 119 -11.64 -9.38 -2.07
CA VAL A 119 -10.97 -9.68 -3.33
C VAL A 119 -9.63 -10.37 -3.01
N ALA A 120 -9.08 -11.17 -3.92
CA ALA A 120 -7.72 -11.70 -3.81
C ALA A 120 -6.74 -10.86 -4.70
N TRP A 121 -5.40 -10.84 -4.47
CA TRP A 121 -4.38 -10.28 -5.41
C TRP A 121 -3.21 -11.29 -5.64
N PRO A 122 -2.85 -11.84 -6.86
CA PRO A 122 -3.34 -11.64 -8.25
C PRO A 122 -3.87 -12.85 -9.14
N TRP A 123 -3.96 -14.13 -8.71
CA TRP A 123 -4.19 -15.38 -9.51
C TRP A 123 -5.60 -16.14 -9.56
N GLY A 124 -6.65 -15.63 -10.23
CA GLY A 124 -7.87 -16.43 -10.62
C GLY A 124 -8.92 -16.89 -9.55
N ASP A 125 -10.03 -17.53 -9.93
CA ASP A 125 -11.21 -17.68 -9.05
C ASP A 125 -11.04 -18.51 -7.75
N TRP A 126 -9.89 -19.18 -7.57
CA TRP A 126 -9.55 -20.05 -6.42
C TRP A 126 -8.51 -19.41 -5.47
N GLY A 127 -8.49 -18.08 -5.40
CA GLY A 127 -7.36 -17.30 -4.92
C GLY A 127 -6.87 -17.46 -3.49
N GLY A 128 -5.57 -17.22 -3.32
CA GLY A 128 -4.88 -17.06 -2.04
C GLY A 128 -4.28 -15.66 -1.84
N PHE A 129 -3.89 -15.39 -0.59
CA PHE A 129 -3.24 -14.15 -0.13
C PHE A 129 -1.72 -14.25 -0.34
N MET A 130 -1.13 -13.35 -1.14
CA MET A 130 0.32 -13.25 -1.26
C MET A 130 0.86 -12.43 -0.09
N SER A 131 1.52 -13.10 0.86
CA SER A 131 2.02 -12.44 2.07
C SER A 131 3.29 -11.64 1.74
N PRO A 132 3.30 -10.31 1.89
CA PRO A 132 4.53 -9.55 1.80
C PRO A 132 5.39 -9.81 3.04
N ARG A 133 6.70 -9.86 2.84
CA ARG A 133 7.71 -10.02 3.90
C ARG A 133 8.96 -9.24 3.55
N LEU A 134 9.70 -8.85 4.57
CA LEU A 134 11.11 -8.51 4.46
C LEU A 134 11.91 -9.78 4.75
N GLU A 135 12.56 -10.37 3.75
CA GLU A 135 13.44 -11.54 3.91
C GLU A 135 14.81 -11.24 3.30
N ASP A 136 15.89 -11.58 4.02
CA ASP A 136 17.28 -11.26 3.64
C ASP A 136 17.48 -9.80 3.19
N SER A 137 16.81 -8.87 3.89
CA SER A 137 16.75 -7.44 3.57
C SER A 137 16.19 -7.11 2.17
N VAL A 138 15.28 -7.95 1.64
CA VAL A 138 14.55 -7.70 0.39
C VAL A 138 13.04 -7.85 0.64
N ALA A 139 12.28 -6.87 0.18
CA ALA A 139 10.82 -6.90 0.15
C ALA A 139 10.36 -7.90 -0.89
N VAL A 140 9.69 -8.96 -0.44
CA VAL A 140 9.23 -10.06 -1.27
C VAL A 140 7.78 -10.40 -1.01
N TRP A 141 7.10 -10.86 -2.06
CA TRP A 141 5.89 -11.64 -1.94
C TRP A 141 6.22 -13.11 -1.68
N LEU A 142 5.53 -13.70 -0.71
CA LEU A 142 5.43 -15.15 -0.56
C LEU A 142 4.12 -15.65 -1.19
N ASP A 143 4.26 -16.52 -2.19
CA ASP A 143 3.16 -17.15 -2.93
C ASP A 143 3.34 -18.67 -2.92
N ASN A 144 2.59 -19.40 -2.08
CA ASN A 144 2.61 -20.87 -2.04
C ASN A 144 4.03 -21.48 -1.92
N GLY A 145 4.89 -20.85 -1.09
CA GLY A 145 6.29 -21.25 -0.90
C GLY A 145 7.27 -20.74 -1.97
N ARG A 146 6.81 -20.01 -2.97
CA ARG A 146 7.65 -19.22 -3.87
C ARG A 146 7.91 -17.85 -3.27
N ARG A 147 9.13 -17.35 -3.48
CA ARG A 147 9.56 -15.99 -3.13
C ARG A 147 9.75 -15.19 -4.40
N ILE A 148 9.14 -14.01 -4.47
CA ILE A 148 9.19 -13.12 -5.64
C ILE A 148 9.49 -11.71 -5.13
N ALA A 149 10.51 -11.04 -5.65
CA ALA A 149 10.82 -9.67 -5.25
C ALA A 149 9.66 -8.73 -5.64
N ILE A 150 9.28 -7.82 -4.74
CA ILE A 150 8.26 -6.82 -5.03
C ILE A 150 8.80 -5.87 -6.10
N GLY A 151 8.02 -5.59 -7.13
CA GLY A 151 8.39 -4.82 -8.32
C GLY A 151 8.98 -5.64 -9.47
N ALA A 152 8.91 -6.98 -9.42
CA ALA A 152 9.50 -7.92 -10.38
C ALA A 152 8.54 -9.00 -10.92
N LEU A 153 7.21 -8.85 -10.74
CA LEU A 153 6.21 -9.80 -11.25
C LEU A 153 5.99 -9.75 -12.78
#